data_AF-A0AAD4HCF5-F1
#
_entry.id   AF-A0AAD4HCF5-F1
#
_cell.length_a   1.000
_cell.length_b   1.000
_cell.length_c   1.000
_cell.angle_alpha   90.00
_cell.angle_beta   90.00
_cell.angle_gamma   90.00
#
_symmetry.space_group_name_H-M   'P 1'
#
loop_
_entity.id
_entity.type
_entity.pdbx_description
1 polymer ?
#
loop_
_entity_poly.entity_id
_entity_poly.type
_entity_poly.pdbx_seq_one_letter_code
_entity_poly.pdbx_strand_id
1 'polypeptide(L)'
;GRRSAELNAALEAGFAAVERCFLELSASTTLPTSQLINLFLKSRGRTVNGTNYWNLYANYFKEHVQTELARIGREAPAGGATVRTQCYDKFKEVYSDSYQDILLMHEEASLLGSSPQTIAQRGQGFQKHYRRVIQI
;
A
#
# COMPACT_ATOMS: atom_id res chain seq x y z
N GLY A 1 -29.44 -13.30 -6.91
CA GLY A 1 -30.57 -13.11 -5.97
C GLY A 1 -30.66 -11.65 -5.59
N ARG A 2 -31.83 -11.03 -5.75
CA ARG A 2 -32.03 -9.59 -5.57
C ARG A 2 -32.07 -9.31 -4.06
N ARG A 3 -31.11 -8.56 -3.53
CA ARG A 3 -31.13 -8.11 -2.11
C ARG A 3 -32.43 -7.32 -1.85
N SER A 4 -33.12 -7.59 -0.73
CA SER A 4 -34.33 -6.84 -0.36
C SER A 4 -33.99 -5.40 0.01
N ALA A 5 -34.93 -4.47 -0.21
CA ALA A 5 -34.75 -3.06 0.13
C ALA A 5 -34.47 -2.86 1.63
N GLU A 6 -35.09 -3.67 2.49
CA GLU A 6 -34.88 -3.67 3.94
C GLU A 6 -33.45 -4.06 4.32
N LEU A 7 -32.87 -5.06 3.65
CA LEU A 7 -31.48 -5.45 3.89
C LEU A 7 -30.51 -4.33 3.50
N ASN A 8 -30.76 -3.64 2.38
CA ASN A 8 -29.93 -2.51 1.97
C ASN A 8 -30.03 -1.35 2.97
N ALA A 9 -31.23 -1.02 3.46
CA ALA A 9 -31.42 0.02 4.46
C ALA A 9 -30.69 -0.31 5.78
N ALA A 10 -30.75 -1.56 6.23
CA ALA A 10 -30.01 -2.02 7.41
C ALA A 10 -28.48 -1.94 7.22
N LEU A 11 -27.99 -2.28 6.01
CA LEU A 11 -26.56 -2.18 5.69
C LEU A 11 -26.09 -0.73 5.66
N GLU A 12 -26.83 0.18 5.03
CA GLU A 12 -26.47 1.61 4.98
C GLU A 12 -26.42 2.22 6.39
N ALA A 13 -27.40 1.93 7.24
CA ALA A 13 -27.39 2.38 8.63
C ALA A 13 -26.18 1.84 9.40
N GLY A 14 -25.84 0.56 9.20
CA GLY A 14 -24.66 -0.06 9.78
C GLY A 14 -23.35 0.56 9.30
N PHE A 15 -23.23 0.82 8.00
CA PHE A 15 -22.04 1.43 7.41
C PHE A 15 -21.85 2.87 7.88
N ALA A 16 -22.91 3.67 7.97
CA ALA A 16 -22.85 5.02 8.50
C ALA A 16 -22.38 5.05 9.97
N ALA A 17 -22.79 4.06 10.78
CA ALA A 17 -22.32 3.94 12.16
C ALA A 17 -20.82 3.59 12.23
N VAL A 18 -20.36 2.66 11.39
CA VAL A 18 -18.94 2.27 11.31
C VAL A 18 -18.08 3.44 10.82
N GLU A 19 -18.53 4.17 9.79
CA GLU A 19 -17.85 5.35 9.27
C GLU A 19 -17.67 6.40 10.36
N ARG A 20 -18.72 6.68 11.15
CA ARG A 20 -18.64 7.63 12.27
C ARG A 20 -17.58 7.24 13.28
N CYS A 21 -17.51 5.97 13.68
CA CYS A 21 -16.47 5.48 14.59
C CYS A 21 -15.05 5.71 14.04
N PHE A 22 -14.84 5.48 12.74
CA PHE A 22 -13.53 5.73 12.14
C PHE A 22 -13.21 7.23 12.01
N LEU A 23 -14.20 8.08 11.76
CA LEU A 23 -14.01 9.54 11.72
C LEU A 23 -13.65 10.10 13.10
N GLU A 24 -14.31 9.64 14.15
CA GLU A 24 -13.98 10.02 15.54
C GLU A 24 -12.57 9.55 15.94
N LEU A 25 -12.21 8.33 15.53
CA LEU A 25 -10.87 7.81 15.75
C LEU A 25 -9.81 8.57 14.94
N SER A 26 -10.13 8.97 13.71
CA SER A 26 -9.27 9.82 12.87
C SER A 26 -9.03 11.18 13.52
N ALA A 27 -10.09 11.81 14.05
CA ALA A 27 -10.00 13.09 14.74
C ALA A 27 -9.14 13.01 16.02
N SER A 28 -9.21 11.91 16.76
CA SER A 28 -8.45 11.73 18.01
C SER A 28 -7.01 11.25 17.82
N THR A 29 -6.70 10.56 16.72
CA THR A 29 -5.37 9.95 16.49
C THR A 29 -4.52 10.66 15.43
N THR A 30 -5.06 11.67 14.73
CA THR A 30 -4.45 12.33 13.55
C THR A 30 -4.14 11.39 12.38
N LEU A 31 -4.63 10.15 12.42
CA LEU A 31 -4.45 9.16 11.36
C LEU A 31 -5.62 9.21 10.39
N PRO A 32 -5.38 9.20 9.06
CA PRO A 32 -6.46 9.12 8.09
C PRO A 32 -7.33 7.87 8.28
N THR A 33 -8.64 8.01 8.05
CA THR A 33 -9.62 6.92 8.14
C THR A 33 -9.20 5.65 7.38
N SER A 34 -8.61 5.81 6.18
CA SER A 34 -8.09 4.68 5.39
C SER A 34 -7.00 3.88 6.09
N GLN A 35 -6.10 4.56 6.80
CA GLN A 35 -5.04 3.93 7.57
C GLN A 35 -5.60 3.22 8.80
N LEU A 36 -6.59 3.83 9.47
CA LEU A 36 -7.27 3.23 10.62
C LEU A 36 -8.05 1.97 10.24
N ILE A 37 -8.71 1.96 9.08
CA ILE A 37 -9.38 0.77 8.55
C ILE A 37 -8.36 -0.35 8.32
N ASN A 38 -7.22 -0.05 7.69
CA ASN A 38 -6.16 -1.03 7.49
C ASN A 38 -5.58 -1.56 8.80
N LEU A 39 -5.36 -0.69 9.79
CA LEU A 39 -4.90 -1.09 11.12
C LEU A 39 -5.92 -1.95 11.86
N PHE A 40 -7.21 -1.62 11.77
CA PHE A 40 -8.31 -2.40 12.36
C PHE A 40 -8.42 -3.80 11.73
N LEU A 41 -8.31 -3.87 10.40
CA LEU A 41 -8.30 -5.13 9.67
C LEU A 41 -7.10 -5.99 10.08
N LYS A 42 -5.90 -5.38 10.12
CA LYS A 42 -4.67 -6.02 10.61
C LYS A 42 -4.79 -6.51 12.07
N SER A 43 -5.36 -5.71 12.97
CA SER A 43 -5.50 -6.07 14.39
C SER A 43 -6.49 -7.22 14.65
N ARG A 44 -7.38 -7.50 13.68
CA ARG A 44 -8.34 -8.61 13.75
C ARG A 44 -7.84 -9.87 13.06
N GLY A 45 -6.56 -9.92 12.64
CA GLY A 45 -6.02 -10.99 11.81
C GLY A 45 -6.70 -11.09 10.44
N ARG A 46 -7.56 -10.11 10.11
CA ARG A 46 -8.14 -9.92 8.80
C ARG A 46 -7.17 -9.04 8.04
N THR A 47 -5.96 -9.54 7.81
CA THR A 47 -5.14 -8.97 6.73
C THR A 47 -6.07 -8.89 5.53
N VAL A 48 -6.10 -7.75 4.84
CA VAL A 48 -6.65 -7.71 3.50
C VAL A 48 -5.74 -8.63 2.68
N ASN A 49 -6.01 -9.94 2.74
CA ASN A 49 -5.42 -10.95 1.90
C ASN A 49 -5.82 -10.54 0.48
N GLY A 50 -4.94 -9.80 -0.17
CA GLY A 50 -5.27 -9.06 -1.37
C GLY A 50 -4.23 -8.02 -1.78
N THR A 51 -3.20 -7.74 -0.97
CA THR A 51 -2.02 -7.05 -1.52
C THR A 51 -1.33 -8.00 -2.48
N ASN A 52 -1.66 -7.86 -3.76
CA ASN A 52 -1.01 -8.59 -4.81
C ASN A 52 0.40 -7.97 -5.00
N TYR A 53 1.37 -8.45 -4.22
CA TYR A 53 2.75 -7.97 -4.29
C TYR A 53 3.35 -8.11 -5.68
N TRP A 54 2.85 -9.02 -6.50
CA TRP A 54 3.24 -9.09 -7.91
C TRP A 54 2.76 -7.87 -8.71
N ASN A 55 1.57 -7.35 -8.43
CA ASN A 55 1.09 -6.10 -9.04
C ASN A 55 1.85 -4.89 -8.50
N LEU A 56 2.14 -4.82 -7.20
CA LEU A 56 2.98 -3.76 -6.64
C LEU A 56 4.37 -3.77 -7.27
N TYR A 57 4.97 -4.95 -7.35
CA TYR A 57 6.24 -5.14 -8.01
C TYR A 57 6.18 -4.77 -9.50
N ALA A 58 5.07 -5.06 -10.20
CA ALA A 58 4.92 -4.66 -11.60
C ALA A 58 4.93 -3.13 -11.79
N ASN A 59 4.43 -2.37 -10.82
CA ASN A 59 4.53 -0.90 -10.84
C ASN A 59 5.93 -0.43 -10.48
N TYR A 60 6.50 -0.95 -9.39
CA TYR A 60 7.89 -0.70 -8.99
C TYR A 60 8.88 -0.96 -10.14
N PHE A 61 8.73 -2.09 -10.83
CA PHE A 61 9.60 -2.51 -11.93
C PHE A 61 9.61 -1.51 -13.09
N LYS A 62 8.48 -0.87 -13.42
CA LYS A 62 8.42 0.12 -14.52
C LYS A 62 9.32 1.32 -14.26
N GLU A 63 9.47 1.72 -13.01
CA GLU A 63 10.31 2.84 -12.59
C GLU A 63 11.77 2.43 -12.37
N HIS A 64 12.01 1.13 -12.12
CA HIS A 64 13.32 0.60 -11.72
C HIS A 64 13.90 -0.42 -12.72
N VAL A 65 13.47 -0.41 -13.98
CA VAL A 65 13.80 -1.44 -14.99
C VAL A 65 15.30 -1.73 -15.05
N GLN A 66 16.15 -0.72 -15.16
CA GLN A 66 17.59 -0.93 -15.29
C GLN A 66 18.21 -1.57 -14.05
N THR A 67 17.83 -1.11 -12.86
CA THR A 67 18.31 -1.66 -11.59
C THR A 67 17.89 -3.12 -11.42
N GLU A 68 16.64 -3.44 -11.77
CA GLU A 68 16.13 -4.81 -11.67
C GLU A 68 16.76 -5.74 -12.71
N LEU A 69 17.06 -5.25 -13.91
CA LEU A 69 17.79 -6.01 -14.93
C LEU A 69 19.24 -6.26 -14.51
N ALA A 70 19.91 -5.26 -13.91
CA ALA A 70 21.27 -5.42 -13.40
C ALA A 70 21.34 -6.50 -12.31
N ARG A 71 20.30 -6.67 -11.48
CA ARG A 71 20.24 -7.74 -10.46
C ARG A 71 20.28 -9.15 -11.02
N ILE A 72 19.78 -9.34 -12.24
CA ILE A 72 19.84 -10.64 -12.94
C ILE A 72 20.98 -10.69 -13.98
N GLY A 73 21.89 -9.69 -13.96
CA GLY A 73 23.03 -9.62 -14.87
C GLY A 73 22.65 -9.33 -16.32
N ARG A 74 21.56 -8.59 -16.56
CA ARG A 74 21.10 -8.22 -17.92
C ARG A 74 21.14 -6.71 -18.13
N GLU A 75 21.40 -6.31 -19.37
CA GLU A 75 21.43 -4.90 -19.77
C GLU A 75 20.14 -4.47 -20.52
N ALA A 76 19.39 -5.44 -21.06
CA ALA A 76 18.16 -5.18 -21.82
C ALA A 76 17.04 -6.19 -21.53
N PRO A 77 15.76 -5.76 -21.56
CA PRO A 77 14.62 -6.63 -21.31
C PRO A 77 14.33 -7.53 -22.52
N ALA A 78 14.84 -8.77 -22.49
CA ALA A 78 14.51 -9.80 -23.47
C ALA A 78 13.27 -10.60 -23.04
N GLY A 79 12.06 -10.11 -23.37
CA GLY A 79 10.79 -10.80 -23.11
C GLY A 79 10.09 -10.39 -21.80
N GLY A 80 8.99 -9.65 -21.92
CA GLY A 80 8.44 -8.79 -20.86
C GLY A 80 7.82 -9.47 -19.63
N ALA A 81 7.42 -10.74 -19.69
CA ALA A 81 6.84 -11.44 -18.53
C ALA A 81 7.88 -12.29 -17.79
N THR A 82 8.66 -13.11 -18.52
CA THR A 82 9.64 -14.02 -17.94
C THR A 82 10.79 -13.28 -17.26
N VAL A 83 11.26 -12.17 -17.85
CA VAL A 83 12.31 -11.33 -17.25
C VAL A 83 11.85 -10.70 -15.95
N ARG A 84 10.62 -10.19 -15.91
CA ARG A 84 10.07 -9.57 -14.71
C ARG A 84 9.93 -10.58 -13.57
N THR A 85 9.54 -11.82 -13.87
CA THR A 85 9.46 -12.90 -12.86
C THR A 85 10.85 -13.18 -12.29
N GLN A 86 11.87 -13.33 -13.14
CA GLN A 86 13.25 -13.57 -12.70
C GLN A 86 13.78 -12.41 -11.83
N CYS A 87 13.54 -11.17 -12.25
CA CYS A 87 13.89 -10.01 -11.44
C CYS A 87 13.15 -10.01 -10.10
N TYR A 88 11.86 -10.39 -10.07
CA TYR A 88 11.09 -10.43 -8.83
C TYR A 88 11.59 -11.51 -7.87
N ASP A 89 11.95 -12.68 -8.38
CA ASP A 89 12.53 -13.74 -7.56
C ASP A 89 13.87 -13.28 -6.97
N LYS A 90 14.71 -12.61 -7.77
CA LYS A 90 15.96 -12.02 -7.28
C LYS A 90 15.74 -10.87 -6.31
N PHE A 91 14.71 -10.04 -6.51
CA PHE A 91 14.29 -8.97 -5.60
C PHE A 91 13.94 -9.53 -4.23
N LYS A 92 13.13 -10.60 -4.18
CA LYS A 92 12.79 -11.30 -2.93
C LYS A 92 14.01 -11.95 -2.30
N GLU A 93 14.94 -12.49 -3.07
CA GLU A 93 16.17 -13.08 -2.53
C GLU A 93 17.06 -12.03 -1.86
N VAL A 94 17.23 -10.87 -2.49
CA VAL A 94 18.05 -9.77 -1.98
C VAL A 94 17.41 -9.11 -0.76
N TYR A 95 16.08 -9.02 -0.72
CA TYR A 95 15.33 -8.39 0.36
C TYR A 95 14.39 -9.38 1.05
N SER A 96 14.88 -10.57 1.41
CA SER A 96 14.06 -11.67 1.95
C SER A 96 13.09 -11.24 3.05
N ASP A 97 13.57 -10.35 3.92
CA ASP A 97 12.85 -9.98 5.14
C ASP A 97 12.07 -8.66 4.99
N SER A 98 12.28 -7.92 3.89
CA SER A 98 11.76 -6.55 3.72
C SER A 98 11.12 -6.26 2.37
N TYR A 99 11.11 -7.22 1.43
CA TYR A 99 10.59 -7.01 0.07
C TYR A 99 9.13 -6.51 0.07
N GLN A 100 8.30 -6.99 1.01
CA GLN A 100 6.90 -6.57 1.14
C GLN A 100 6.79 -5.12 1.59
N ASP A 101 7.57 -4.73 2.58
CA ASP A 101 7.57 -3.36 3.11
C ASP A 101 8.12 -2.37 2.09
N ILE A 102 9.15 -2.75 1.31
CA ILE A 102 9.68 -1.94 0.21
C ILE A 102 8.59 -1.66 -0.82
N LEU A 103 7.85 -2.70 -1.23
CA LEU A 103 6.78 -2.55 -2.22
C LEU A 103 5.60 -1.74 -1.70
N LEU A 104 5.22 -1.92 -0.44
CA LEU A 104 4.17 -1.14 0.20
C LEU A 104 4.58 0.33 0.35
N MET A 105 5.81 0.61 0.77
CA MET A 105 6.31 1.98 0.89
C MET A 105 6.41 2.66 -0.47
N HIS A 106 6.83 1.95 -1.52
CA HIS A 106 6.84 2.48 -2.88
C HIS A 106 5.44 2.86 -3.34
N GLU A 107 4.44 1.99 -3.15
CA GLU A 107 3.05 2.29 -3.46
C GLU A 107 2.53 3.50 -2.66
N GLU A 108 2.77 3.55 -1.35
CA GLU A 108 2.40 4.69 -0.50
C GLU A 108 3.05 6.00 -0.99
N ALA A 109 4.34 5.97 -1.35
CA ALA A 109 5.05 7.13 -1.87
C ALA A 109 4.49 7.61 -3.23
N SER A 110 4.18 6.69 -4.13
CA SER A 110 3.57 6.99 -5.42
C SER A 110 2.17 7.60 -5.29
N LEU A 111 1.37 7.14 -4.31
CA LEU A 111 0.07 7.74 -3.98
C LEU A 111 0.19 9.16 -3.40
N LEU A 112 1.23 9.42 -2.59
CA LEU A 112 1.48 10.76 -2.05
C LEU A 112 1.95 11.75 -3.13
N GLY A 113 2.74 11.27 -4.11
CA GLY A 113 3.23 12.09 -5.22
C GLY A 113 2.20 12.41 -6.31
N SER A 114 1.11 11.64 -6.38
CA SER A 114 0.09 11.76 -7.45
C SER A 114 -1.09 12.69 -7.10
N SER A 115 -1.18 13.18 -5.87
CA SER A 115 -2.21 14.15 -5.47
C SER A 115 -1.59 15.56 -5.33
N PRO A 116 -2.27 16.64 -5.78
CA PRO A 116 -1.80 18.00 -5.53
C PRO A 116 -1.79 18.26 -4.02
N GLN A 117 -0.61 18.17 -3.40
CA GLN A 117 -0.43 18.43 -1.99
C GLN A 117 0.03 19.86 -1.73
N THR A 118 -0.54 20.46 -0.70
CA THR A 118 -0.05 21.71 -0.12
C THR A 118 1.28 21.46 0.62
N ILE A 119 2.08 22.52 0.81
CA ILE A 119 3.35 22.45 1.54
C ILE A 119 3.17 21.88 2.96
N ALA A 120 2.06 22.20 3.62
CA ALA A 120 1.73 21.68 4.95
C ALA A 120 1.49 20.16 4.95
N GLN A 121 0.79 19.63 3.94
CA GLN A 121 0.56 18.18 3.80
C GLN A 121 1.85 17.42 3.52
N ARG A 122 2.75 18.00 2.70
CA ARG A 122 4.11 17.44 2.50
C ARG A 122 4.92 17.40 3.80
N GLY A 123 4.84 18.46 4.60
CA GLY A 123 5.49 18.52 5.92
C GLY A 123 4.99 17.43 6.88
N GLN A 124 3.67 17.21 6.94
CA GLN A 124 3.10 16.14 7.77
C GLN A 124 3.47 14.74 7.26
N GLY A 125 3.46 14.52 5.95
CA GLY A 125 3.91 13.27 5.34
C GLY A 125 5.37 12.96 5.70
N PHE A 126 6.26 13.94 5.51
CA PHE A 126 7.67 13.81 5.89
C PHE A 126 7.84 13.44 7.37
N GLN A 127 7.20 14.17 8.28
CA GLN A 127 7.30 13.90 9.73
C GLN A 127 6.75 12.54 10.15
N LYS A 128 5.77 12.00 9.42
CA LYS A 128 5.23 10.65 9.64
C LYS A 128 6.22 9.57 9.24
N HIS A 129 6.86 9.70 8.08
CA HIS A 129 7.84 8.73 7.60
C HIS A 129 9.18 8.85 8.35
N TYR A 130 9.62 10.08 8.66
CA TYR A 130 10.81 10.36 9.46
C TYR A 130 10.76 9.63 10.81
N ARG A 131 9.65 9.73 11.55
CA ARG A 131 9.46 9.02 12.82
C ARG A 131 9.55 7.50 12.71
N ARG A 132 9.11 6.92 11.58
CA ARG A 132 9.18 5.47 11.34
C ARG A 132 10.61 4.99 11.04
N VAL A 133 11.47 5.86 10.52
CA VAL A 133 12.87 5.53 10.18
C VAL A 133 13.80 5.66 11.39
N ILE A 134 13.52 6.56 12.34
CA ILE A 134 14.42 6.85 13.46
C ILE A 134 14.07 6.07 14.73
N GLN A 135 12.94 5.36 14.75
CA GLN A 135 12.59 4.41 15.81
C GLN A 135 13.19 3.01 15.59
N ILE A 136 14.33 2.94 14.90
CA ILE A 136 15.22 1.76 14.87
C ILE A 136 16.24 1.92 15.99
#